data_AF-A0A1V2I9V3-F1
#
_entry.id   AF-A0A1V2I9V3-F1
#
_cell.length_a   1.000
_cell.length_b   1.000
_cell.length_c   1.000
_cell.angle_alpha   90.00
_cell.angle_beta   90.00
_cell.angle_gamma   90.00
#
_symmetry.space_group_name_H-M   'P 1'
#
loop_
_entity.id
_entity.type
_entity.pdbx_description
1 polymer ?
#
loop_
_entity_poly.entity_id
_entity_poly.type
_entity_poly.pdbx_seq_one_letter_code
_entity_poly.pdbx_strand_id
1 'polypeptide(L)'
;MFTGIVEELGIVAAVTEHAAAAELAIGCSAVLEDVRHGASIAVNGVCLTVTSFTPAGEVDPRTGTRVFTADVMLETLRRSALGGLATGDRVNLERPVRLADRLGGHLVQGHVDGVGTIVDRAPDEHWEVVRIALPAGLDRYLVEKGSITVDGVSLTVVDVTPPASDGSPGGGEPATFTVSLIPTTLADTTLGSRQVGATVNLEVDVVAKYVEKLAAPALGQLAAGRGAGPGRLPGVVGRLEPAPPFPVPPAGPVVLEGKGAGR
;
A
#
# COMPACT_ATOMS: atom_id res chain seq x y z
N MET A 1 1.58 -5.84 -5.99
CA MET A 1 0.23 -5.27 -6.10
C MET A 1 -0.69 -6.13 -5.26
N PHE A 2 -1.63 -5.48 -4.60
CA PHE A 2 -2.58 -6.01 -3.63
C PHE A 2 -3.95 -5.42 -3.94
N THR A 3 -4.96 -5.80 -3.17
CA THR A 3 -6.34 -5.34 -3.34
C THR A 3 -6.84 -4.51 -2.17
N GLY A 4 -6.13 -4.54 -1.04
CA GLY A 4 -6.55 -3.95 0.22
C GLY A 4 -7.60 -4.80 0.94
N ILE A 5 -7.72 -6.08 0.59
CA ILE A 5 -8.60 -7.03 1.29
C ILE A 5 -7.71 -7.89 2.18
N VAL A 6 -7.72 -7.56 3.47
CA VAL A 6 -6.92 -8.26 4.48
C VAL A 6 -7.34 -9.72 4.57
N GLU A 7 -6.37 -10.62 4.53
CA GLU A 7 -6.59 -12.07 4.57
C GLU A 7 -6.51 -12.64 5.98
N GLU A 8 -5.65 -12.07 6.81
CA GLU A 8 -5.55 -12.45 8.23
C GLU A 8 -4.91 -11.35 9.08
N LEU A 9 -5.06 -11.51 10.40
CA LEU A 9 -4.32 -10.75 11.39
C LEU A 9 -3.11 -11.56 11.86
N GLY A 10 -1.92 -11.06 11.53
CA GLY A 10 -0.66 -11.55 12.07
C GLY A 10 -0.33 -10.95 13.44
N ILE A 11 0.73 -11.46 14.05
CA ILE A 11 1.29 -10.96 15.31
C ILE A 11 2.79 -10.73 15.12
N VAL A 12 3.30 -9.57 15.52
CA VAL A 12 4.74 -9.29 15.54
C VAL A 12 5.38 -10.21 16.59
N ALA A 13 6.15 -11.20 16.14
CA ALA A 13 6.86 -12.14 16.99
C ALA A 13 8.18 -11.56 17.51
N ALA A 14 8.86 -10.76 16.70
CA ALA A 14 10.07 -10.03 17.09
C ALA A 14 10.33 -8.83 16.18
N VAL A 15 11.02 -7.84 16.73
CA VAL A 15 11.61 -6.71 16.00
C VAL A 15 13.09 -6.69 16.35
N THR A 16 13.96 -6.90 15.35
CA THR A 16 15.41 -6.87 15.53
C THR A 16 15.97 -5.66 14.81
N GLU A 17 16.39 -4.64 15.56
CA GLU A 17 16.96 -3.44 14.96
C GLU A 17 18.43 -3.62 14.56
N HIS A 18 18.78 -3.02 13.44
CA HIS A 18 20.15 -2.90 12.93
C HIS A 18 20.43 -1.43 12.60
N ALA A 19 21.69 -1.09 12.30
CA ALA A 19 22.12 0.30 12.11
C ALA A 19 21.38 1.05 10.97
N ALA A 20 20.89 0.34 9.95
CA ALA A 20 20.22 0.94 8.78
C ALA A 20 18.93 0.20 8.35
N ALA A 21 18.50 -0.79 9.12
CA ALA A 21 17.35 -1.63 8.82
C ALA A 21 16.80 -2.25 10.12
N ALA A 22 15.63 -2.86 10.06
CA ALA A 22 15.17 -3.79 11.08
C ALA A 22 14.67 -5.07 10.41
N GLU A 23 14.82 -6.20 11.08
CA GLU A 23 14.15 -7.44 10.71
C GLU A 23 12.83 -7.53 11.50
N LEU A 24 11.72 -7.71 10.80
CA LEU A 24 10.41 -7.99 11.39
C LEU A 24 10.11 -9.48 11.25
N ALA A 25 9.88 -10.16 12.37
CA ALA A 25 9.35 -11.51 12.40
C ALA A 25 7.86 -11.47 12.72
N ILE A 26 7.02 -12.10 11.88
CA ILE A 26 5.57 -12.05 11.98
C ILE A 26 5.00 -13.47 12.01
N GLY A 27 4.32 -13.79 13.10
CA GLY A 27 3.53 -15.01 13.27
C GLY A 27 2.21 -14.91 12.51
N CYS A 28 1.93 -15.89 11.66
CA CYS A 28 0.76 -15.96 10.79
C CYS A 28 0.54 -17.37 10.23
N SER A 29 -0.54 -17.58 9.48
CA SER A 29 -0.88 -18.89 8.91
C SER A 29 -1.26 -18.80 7.43
N ALA A 30 -2.32 -18.08 7.10
CA ALA A 30 -2.94 -18.08 5.78
C ALA A 30 -2.02 -17.54 4.68
N VAL A 31 -1.29 -16.45 4.93
CA VAL A 31 -0.38 -15.83 3.94
C VAL A 31 0.87 -16.66 3.67
N LEU A 32 1.10 -17.74 4.44
CA LEU A 32 2.23 -18.65 4.28
C LEU A 32 1.89 -19.95 3.53
N GLU A 33 0.64 -20.14 3.09
CA GLU A 33 0.22 -21.36 2.40
C GLU A 33 0.99 -21.60 1.09
N ASP A 34 1.26 -20.54 0.32
CA ASP A 34 1.94 -20.58 -0.98
C ASP A 34 3.18 -19.70 -1.05
N VAL A 35 3.70 -19.29 0.11
CA VAL A 35 4.86 -18.39 0.24
C VAL A 35 6.13 -19.01 -0.31
N ARG A 36 7.00 -18.15 -0.82
CA ARG A 36 8.36 -18.48 -1.27
C ARG A 36 9.31 -17.41 -0.77
N HIS A 37 10.59 -17.75 -0.71
CA HIS A 37 11.62 -16.75 -0.50
C HIS A 37 11.55 -15.69 -1.62
N GLY A 38 11.63 -14.42 -1.26
CA GLY A 38 11.47 -13.31 -2.19
C GLY A 38 10.02 -12.97 -2.56
N ALA A 39 9.02 -13.67 -1.99
CA ALA A 39 7.62 -13.29 -2.16
C ALA A 39 7.34 -11.95 -1.46
N SER A 40 6.39 -11.19 -1.99
CA SER A 40 5.88 -9.99 -1.31
C SER A 40 4.73 -10.35 -0.38
N ILE A 41 4.61 -9.66 0.75
CA ILE A 41 3.44 -9.67 1.65
C ILE A 41 3.21 -8.24 2.11
N ALA A 42 1.98 -7.75 2.05
CA ALA A 42 1.63 -6.46 2.63
C ALA A 42 1.45 -6.62 4.14
N VAL A 43 2.16 -5.80 4.92
CA VAL A 43 2.06 -5.73 6.38
C VAL A 43 1.58 -4.34 6.76
N ASN A 44 0.36 -4.23 7.29
CA ASN A 44 -0.33 -2.94 7.47
C ASN A 44 -0.25 -2.05 6.22
N GLY A 45 -0.39 -2.65 5.02
CA GLY A 45 -0.31 -1.92 3.76
C GLY A 45 1.10 -1.56 3.28
N VAL A 46 2.17 -1.99 3.96
CA VAL A 46 3.54 -1.86 3.44
C VAL A 46 3.96 -3.16 2.77
N CYS A 47 4.34 -3.10 1.50
CA CYS A 47 4.87 -4.24 0.77
C CYS A 47 6.25 -4.62 1.31
N LEU A 48 6.35 -5.78 1.95
CA LEU A 48 7.59 -6.34 2.46
C LEU A 48 7.98 -7.60 1.69
N THR A 49 9.29 -7.86 1.58
CA THR A 49 9.81 -9.05 0.90
C THR A 49 10.19 -10.10 1.93
N VAL A 50 9.68 -11.32 1.77
CA VAL A 50 9.96 -12.44 2.66
C VAL A 50 11.40 -12.90 2.51
N THR A 51 12.18 -12.82 3.58
CA THR A 51 13.59 -13.24 3.64
C THR A 51 13.74 -14.67 4.17
N SER A 52 12.93 -15.06 5.15
CA SER A 52 12.81 -16.45 5.58
C SER A 52 11.40 -16.75 6.12
N PHE A 53 11.03 -18.03 6.17
CA PHE A 53 9.75 -18.46 6.72
C PHE A 53 9.81 -19.90 7.23
N THR A 54 8.99 -20.22 8.23
CA THR A 54 8.84 -21.58 8.77
C THR A 54 8.27 -22.51 7.68
N PRO A 55 8.88 -23.68 7.42
CA PRO A 55 8.38 -24.66 6.45
C PRO A 55 6.94 -25.11 6.73
N ALA A 56 6.27 -25.64 5.71
CA ALA A 56 4.94 -26.22 5.87
C ALA A 56 4.99 -27.46 6.78
N GLY A 57 4.07 -27.54 7.75
CA GLY A 57 4.01 -28.62 8.74
C GLY A 57 4.85 -28.38 9.99
N GLU A 58 5.64 -27.31 10.04
CA GLU A 58 6.35 -26.85 11.23
C GLU A 58 5.65 -25.60 11.80
N VAL A 59 5.75 -25.40 13.11
CA VAL A 59 5.22 -24.23 13.82
C VAL A 59 6.19 -23.83 14.92
N ASP A 60 6.17 -22.56 15.33
CA ASP A 60 6.81 -22.14 16.57
C ASP A 60 6.13 -22.87 17.75
N PRO A 61 6.87 -23.64 18.56
CA PRO A 61 6.28 -24.44 19.64
C PRO A 61 5.70 -23.59 20.78
N ARG A 62 6.02 -22.30 20.86
CA ARG A 62 5.50 -21.38 21.88
C ARG A 62 4.18 -20.75 21.45
N THR A 63 4.04 -20.42 20.17
CA THR A 63 2.87 -19.69 19.65
C THR A 63 1.91 -20.60 18.87
N GLY A 64 2.37 -21.76 18.42
CA GLY A 64 1.60 -22.67 17.55
C GLY A 64 1.39 -22.13 16.13
N THR A 65 2.10 -21.07 15.74
CA THR A 65 1.97 -20.41 14.43
C THR A 65 3.24 -20.57 13.59
N ARG A 66 3.11 -20.40 12.27
CA ARG A 66 4.28 -20.24 11.39
C ARG A 66 4.75 -18.80 11.44
N VAL A 67 6.02 -18.57 11.14
CA VAL A 67 6.61 -17.24 11.15
C VAL A 67 7.22 -16.96 9.78
N PHE A 68 7.06 -15.74 9.27
CA PHE A 68 7.97 -15.22 8.24
C PHE A 68 8.75 -14.03 8.78
N THR A 69 9.86 -13.76 8.12
CA THR A 69 10.71 -12.60 8.39
C THR A 69 10.84 -11.75 7.14
N ALA A 70 11.00 -10.45 7.35
CA ALA A 70 11.28 -9.50 6.29
C ALA A 70 12.23 -8.42 6.79
N ASP A 71 13.16 -8.02 5.93
CA ASP A 71 14.00 -6.85 6.15
C ASP A 71 13.24 -5.58 5.80
N VAL A 72 13.30 -4.59 6.70
CA VAL A 72 12.67 -3.28 6.55
C VAL A 72 13.75 -2.21 6.60
N MET A 73 13.86 -1.42 5.53
CA MET A 73 14.79 -0.30 5.49
C MET A 73 14.41 0.74 6.55
N LEU A 74 15.41 1.38 7.16
CA LEU A 74 15.17 2.45 8.13
C LEU A 74 14.30 3.57 7.59
N GLU A 75 14.41 3.89 6.30
CA GLU A 75 13.54 4.88 5.66
C GLU A 75 12.07 4.46 5.67
N THR A 76 11.78 3.17 5.42
CA THR A 76 10.42 2.63 5.49
C THR A 76 9.88 2.70 6.91
N LEU A 77 10.69 2.38 7.92
CA LEU A 77 10.30 2.51 9.33
C LEU A 77 9.98 3.96 9.71
N ARG A 78 10.71 4.93 9.16
CA ARG A 78 10.47 6.36 9.41
C ARG A 78 9.24 6.92 8.68
N ARG A 79 8.90 6.37 7.52
CA ARG A 79 7.80 6.85 6.67
C ARG A 79 6.49 6.10 6.85
N SER A 80 6.46 5.07 7.68
CA SER A 80 5.30 4.24 7.94
C SER A 80 5.08 4.07 9.44
N ALA A 81 3.89 3.65 9.82
CA ALA A 81 3.54 3.25 11.18
C ALA A 81 4.27 1.96 11.62
N LEU A 82 5.03 1.29 10.74
CA LEU A 82 5.80 0.11 11.12
C LEU A 82 6.91 0.42 12.12
N GLY A 83 7.45 1.65 12.13
CA GLY A 83 8.49 2.05 13.09
C GLY A 83 8.02 2.08 14.54
N GLY A 84 6.70 2.06 14.78
CA GLY A 84 6.12 1.98 16.12
C GLY A 84 5.74 0.56 16.57
N LEU A 85 5.97 -0.46 15.74
CA LEU A 85 5.60 -1.84 16.07
C LEU A 85 6.50 -2.42 17.16
N ALA A 86 5.89 -3.14 18.08
CA ALA A 86 6.55 -3.93 19.11
C ALA A 86 6.09 -5.40 19.07
N THR A 87 6.87 -6.27 19.70
CA THR A 87 6.48 -7.68 19.91
C THR A 87 5.09 -7.76 20.57
N GLY A 88 4.21 -8.58 19.98
CA GLY A 88 2.83 -8.77 20.42
C GLY A 88 1.81 -7.90 19.67
N ASP A 89 2.25 -6.89 18.92
CA ASP A 89 1.33 -6.08 18.12
C ASP A 89 0.67 -6.90 17.00
N ARG A 90 -0.60 -6.59 16.74
CA ARG A 90 -1.34 -7.17 15.61
C ARG A 90 -1.10 -6.37 14.34
N VAL A 91 -1.02 -7.08 13.22
CA VAL A 91 -0.82 -6.50 11.89
C VAL A 91 -1.78 -7.10 10.87
N ASN A 92 -2.28 -6.29 9.95
CA ASN A 92 -3.04 -6.74 8.78
C ASN A 92 -2.07 -7.36 7.76
N LEU A 93 -2.42 -8.54 7.25
CA LEU A 93 -1.63 -9.26 6.25
C LEU A 93 -2.44 -9.53 4.97
N GLU A 94 -1.81 -9.30 3.83
CA GLU A 94 -2.38 -9.61 2.50
C GLU A 94 -1.27 -10.09 1.55
N ARG A 95 -1.54 -11.16 0.79
CA ARG A 95 -0.68 -11.66 -0.29
C ARG A 95 -0.87 -10.84 -1.56
N PRO A 96 0.13 -10.80 -2.45
CA PRO A 96 0.00 -10.14 -3.73
C PRO A 96 -1.07 -10.83 -4.58
N VAL A 97 -1.90 -10.02 -5.23
CA VAL A 97 -2.97 -10.51 -6.10
C VAL A 97 -2.39 -11.19 -7.35
N ARG A 98 -2.94 -12.34 -7.76
CA ARG A 98 -2.59 -12.98 -9.02
C ARG A 98 -3.41 -12.39 -10.16
N LEU A 99 -2.89 -12.49 -11.38
CA LEU A 99 -3.59 -11.96 -12.58
C LEU A 99 -5.00 -12.53 -12.77
N ALA A 100 -5.23 -13.78 -12.36
CA ALA A 100 -6.51 -14.47 -12.49
C ALA A 100 -7.48 -14.18 -11.32
N ASP A 101 -7.02 -13.49 -10.27
CA ASP A 101 -7.83 -13.24 -9.08
C ASP A 101 -8.75 -12.03 -9.29
N ARG A 102 -9.75 -11.91 -8.41
CA ARG A 102 -10.65 -10.75 -8.39
C ARG A 102 -10.00 -9.63 -7.59
N LEU A 103 -10.10 -8.40 -8.10
CA LEU A 103 -9.81 -7.19 -7.32
C LEU A 103 -11.02 -6.88 -6.44
N GLY A 104 -11.00 -7.37 -5.19
CA GLY A 104 -12.11 -7.20 -4.24
C GLY A 104 -12.21 -5.78 -3.67
N GLY A 105 -11.08 -5.08 -3.55
CA GLY A 105 -11.00 -3.66 -3.20
C GLY A 105 -10.61 -2.81 -4.41
N HIS A 106 -9.48 -2.12 -4.32
CA HIS A 106 -8.92 -1.31 -5.40
C HIS A 106 -7.45 -1.66 -5.66
N LEU A 107 -6.77 -0.95 -6.58
CA LEU A 107 -5.36 -1.20 -6.86
C LEU A 107 -4.48 -0.65 -5.74
N VAL A 108 -3.94 -1.55 -4.93
CA VAL A 108 -3.02 -1.21 -3.84
C VAL A 108 -1.61 -1.64 -4.24
N GLN A 109 -0.64 -0.75 -4.11
CA GLN A 109 0.78 -1.01 -4.41
C GLN A 109 1.50 -1.60 -3.20
N GLY A 110 1.06 -1.23 -1.99
CA GLY A 110 1.78 -1.46 -0.75
C GLY A 110 2.88 -0.41 -0.52
N HIS A 111 2.70 0.79 -1.08
CA HIS A 111 3.64 1.91 -1.06
C HIS A 111 3.02 3.06 -0.29
N VAL A 112 3.18 3.02 1.03
CA VAL A 112 2.63 4.02 1.95
C VAL A 112 3.12 5.43 1.60
N ASP A 113 2.17 6.34 1.43
CA ASP A 113 2.41 7.76 1.12
C ASP A 113 2.66 8.60 2.37
N GLY A 114 2.10 8.17 3.51
CA GLY A 114 2.30 8.82 4.78
C GLY A 114 1.57 8.14 5.92
N VAL A 115 1.68 8.72 7.11
CA VAL A 115 1.10 8.20 8.35
C VAL A 115 0.00 9.15 8.82
N GLY A 116 -1.22 8.63 8.91
CA GLY A 116 -2.35 9.34 9.48
C GLY A 116 -2.51 9.08 10.97
N THR A 117 -3.41 9.82 11.60
CA THR A 117 -3.78 9.62 13.01
C THR A 117 -5.28 9.53 13.14
N ILE A 118 -5.80 8.50 13.82
CA ILE A 118 -7.22 8.43 14.15
C ILE A 118 -7.53 9.53 15.16
N VAL A 119 -8.40 10.48 14.79
CA VAL A 119 -8.73 11.63 15.64
C VAL A 119 -10.12 11.55 16.25
N ASP A 120 -11.02 10.76 15.66
CA ASP A 120 -12.36 10.54 16.19
C ASP A 120 -12.90 9.17 15.76
N ARG A 121 -13.76 8.60 16.61
CA ARG A 121 -14.46 7.34 16.36
C ARG A 121 -15.89 7.47 16.89
N ALA A 122 -16.87 7.28 16.02
CA ALA A 122 -18.29 7.38 16.33
C ALA A 122 -18.99 6.06 15.97
N PRO A 123 -19.23 5.19 16.97
CA PRO A 123 -20.01 3.97 16.77
C PRO A 123 -21.47 4.28 16.45
N ASP A 124 -22.03 3.54 15.50
CA ASP A 124 -23.46 3.53 15.15
C ASP A 124 -24.01 2.09 15.33
N GLU A 125 -25.29 1.86 15.05
CA GLU A 125 -25.95 0.56 15.21
C GLU A 125 -25.35 -0.53 14.31
N HIS A 126 -24.86 -0.15 13.12
CA HIS A 126 -24.45 -1.11 12.08
C HIS A 126 -23.05 -0.86 11.48
N TRP A 127 -22.40 0.23 11.83
CA TRP A 127 -21.05 0.58 11.37
C TRP A 127 -20.41 1.52 12.38
N GLU A 128 -19.12 1.77 12.22
CA GLU A 128 -18.40 2.78 12.99
C GLU A 128 -17.77 3.79 12.04
N VAL A 129 -18.07 5.08 12.23
CA VAL A 129 -17.44 6.16 11.47
C VAL A 129 -16.13 6.51 12.14
N VAL A 130 -15.04 6.45 11.39
CA VAL A 130 -13.70 6.76 11.88
C VAL A 130 -13.17 7.96 11.12
N ARG A 131 -12.72 8.99 11.84
CA ARG A 131 -12.06 10.17 11.28
C ARG A 131 -10.56 10.07 11.45
N ILE A 132 -9.84 10.34 10.37
CA ILE A 132 -8.38 10.22 10.31
C ILE A 132 -7.80 11.53 9.81
N ALA A 133 -6.83 12.08 10.55
CA ALA A 133 -6.03 13.22 10.12
C ALA A 133 -4.97 12.79 9.11
N LEU A 134 -4.80 13.62 8.07
CA LEU A 134 -3.88 13.41 6.96
C LEU A 134 -2.58 14.20 7.17
N PRO A 135 -1.45 13.66 6.70
CA PRO A 135 -0.26 14.47 6.41
C PRO A 135 -0.56 15.59 5.41
N ALA A 136 0.16 16.69 5.53
CA ALA A 136 -0.03 17.85 4.67
C ALA A 136 0.08 17.51 3.17
N GLY A 137 -0.92 17.92 2.40
CA GLY A 137 -0.95 17.81 0.95
C GLY A 137 -1.38 16.45 0.40
N LEU A 138 -1.69 15.46 1.24
CA LEU A 138 -2.27 14.18 0.78
C LEU A 138 -3.76 14.30 0.42
N ASP A 139 -4.46 15.28 1.00
CA ASP A 139 -5.88 15.56 0.78
C ASP A 139 -6.23 15.78 -0.69
N ARG A 140 -5.30 16.31 -1.51
CA ARG A 140 -5.50 16.51 -2.96
C ARG A 140 -5.73 15.21 -3.75
N TYR A 141 -5.43 14.06 -3.15
CA TYR A 141 -5.63 12.74 -3.76
C TYR A 141 -6.90 12.06 -3.30
N LEU A 142 -7.63 12.63 -2.34
CA LEU A 142 -8.88 12.09 -1.84
C LEU A 142 -10.06 12.82 -2.49
N VAL A 143 -11.09 12.05 -2.80
CA VAL A 143 -12.39 12.54 -3.23
C VAL A 143 -13.47 11.79 -2.47
N GLU A 144 -14.59 12.44 -2.17
CA GLU A 144 -15.77 11.75 -1.63
C GLU A 144 -16.14 10.55 -2.52
N LYS A 145 -16.42 9.41 -1.88
CA LYS A 145 -16.70 8.13 -2.53
C LYS A 145 -15.54 7.54 -3.34
N GLY A 146 -14.35 8.13 -3.26
CA GLY A 146 -13.11 7.57 -3.76
C GLY A 146 -12.56 6.47 -2.86
N SER A 147 -11.52 5.79 -3.33
CA SER A 147 -10.83 4.75 -2.58
C SER A 147 -9.61 5.29 -1.83
N ILE A 148 -9.35 4.71 -0.66
CA ILE A 148 -8.12 4.92 0.10
C ILE A 148 -7.74 3.62 0.81
N THR A 149 -6.45 3.40 1.02
CA THR A 149 -5.95 2.29 1.82
C THR A 149 -5.49 2.78 3.20
N VAL A 150 -6.02 2.19 4.26
CA VAL A 150 -5.65 2.47 5.66
C VAL A 150 -5.15 1.19 6.33
N ASP A 151 -3.90 1.14 6.76
CA ASP A 151 -3.25 -0.07 7.29
C ASP A 151 -3.42 -1.30 6.37
N GLY A 152 -3.42 -1.09 5.05
CA GLY A 152 -3.64 -2.16 4.08
C GLY A 152 -5.10 -2.54 3.85
N VAL A 153 -6.06 -1.85 4.49
CA VAL A 153 -7.49 -2.05 4.27
C VAL A 153 -8.00 -1.07 3.22
N SER A 154 -8.56 -1.57 2.14
CA SER A 154 -9.25 -0.79 1.11
C SER A 154 -10.58 -0.29 1.64
N LEU A 155 -10.76 1.03 1.67
CA LEU A 155 -11.93 1.70 2.22
C LEU A 155 -12.46 2.76 1.24
N THR A 156 -13.74 3.09 1.41
CA THR A 156 -14.40 4.19 0.70
C THR A 156 -14.36 5.44 1.57
N VAL A 157 -13.85 6.53 1.01
CA VAL A 157 -13.88 7.86 1.65
C VAL A 157 -15.33 8.33 1.73
N VAL A 158 -15.79 8.66 2.92
CA VAL A 158 -17.15 9.18 3.16
C VAL A 158 -17.17 10.70 2.96
N ASP A 159 -16.25 11.40 3.62
CA ASP A 159 -16.10 12.85 3.56
C ASP A 159 -14.62 13.24 3.64
N VAL A 160 -14.27 14.40 3.07
CA VAL A 160 -12.94 15.02 3.17
C VAL A 160 -13.10 16.44 3.66
N THR A 161 -12.54 16.73 4.83
CA THR A 161 -12.44 18.08 5.38
C THR A 161 -11.07 18.66 5.07
N PRO A 162 -10.97 19.76 4.28
CA PRO A 162 -9.70 20.41 3.97
C PRO A 162 -8.99 20.94 5.22
N PRO A 163 -7.67 21.21 5.14
CA PRO A 163 -6.96 21.80 6.27
C PRO A 163 -7.47 23.22 6.53
N ALA A 164 -7.58 23.59 7.81
CA ALA A 164 -8.02 24.91 8.22
C ALA A 164 -6.85 25.68 8.83
N SER A 165 -6.54 26.86 8.30
CA SER A 165 -5.54 27.76 8.88
C SER A 165 -6.20 28.66 9.93
N ASP A 166 -5.59 28.76 11.12
CA ASP A 166 -6.00 29.72 12.16
C ASP A 166 -5.33 31.11 12.00
N GLY A 167 -4.51 31.28 10.95
CA GLY A 167 -3.79 32.52 10.66
C GLY A 167 -2.43 32.63 11.36
N SER A 168 -2.04 31.64 12.17
CA SER A 168 -0.74 31.57 12.82
C SER A 168 0.29 30.81 11.96
N PRO A 169 1.57 31.20 11.95
CA PRO A 169 2.63 30.45 11.28
C PRO A 169 2.77 29.05 11.90
N GLY A 170 2.42 28.02 11.13
CA GLY A 170 2.42 26.62 11.61
C GLY A 170 1.22 26.26 12.50
N GLY A 171 0.22 27.14 12.62
CA GLY A 171 -1.06 26.87 13.28
C GLY A 171 -2.14 26.46 12.28
N GLY A 172 -3.07 25.63 12.73
CA GLY A 172 -4.17 25.12 11.91
C GLY A 172 -4.50 23.65 12.15
N GLU A 173 -5.72 23.27 11.80
CA GLU A 173 -6.15 21.87 11.83
C GLU A 173 -5.70 21.17 10.55
N PRO A 174 -5.13 19.96 10.65
CA PRO A 174 -4.78 19.17 9.47
C PRO A 174 -6.04 18.82 8.69
N ALA A 175 -5.87 18.52 7.40
CA ALA A 175 -6.96 17.92 6.64
C ALA A 175 -7.36 16.58 7.28
N THR A 176 -8.65 16.27 7.27
CA THR A 176 -9.16 14.98 7.77
C THR A 176 -10.04 14.33 6.72
N PHE A 177 -10.17 13.01 6.78
CA PHE A 177 -11.19 12.29 6.04
C PHE A 177 -11.92 11.31 6.97
N THR A 178 -13.08 10.85 6.54
CA THR A 178 -13.84 9.83 7.25
C THR A 178 -14.02 8.58 6.41
N VAL A 179 -14.10 7.44 7.09
CA VAL A 179 -14.44 6.13 6.53
C VAL A 179 -15.47 5.46 7.43
N SER A 180 -16.31 4.61 6.86
CA SER A 180 -17.23 3.77 7.63
C SER A 180 -16.72 2.34 7.67
N LEU A 181 -16.52 1.81 8.87
CA LEU A 181 -16.10 0.43 9.10
C LEU A 181 -17.31 -0.44 9.37
N ILE A 182 -17.54 -1.44 8.52
CA ILE A 182 -18.58 -2.44 8.70
C ILE A 182 -18.15 -3.50 9.72
N PRO A 183 -19.08 -4.30 10.28
CA PRO A 183 -18.77 -5.27 11.34
C PRO A 183 -17.66 -6.26 10.98
N THR A 184 -17.64 -6.75 9.73
CA THR A 184 -16.58 -7.64 9.23
C THR A 184 -15.21 -6.96 9.25
N THR A 185 -15.10 -5.72 8.75
CA THR A 185 -13.83 -4.96 8.77
C THR A 185 -13.35 -4.69 10.19
N LEU A 186 -14.27 -4.40 11.12
CA LEU A 186 -13.93 -4.22 12.53
C LEU A 186 -13.42 -5.52 13.16
N ALA A 187 -14.03 -6.66 12.86
CA ALA A 187 -13.64 -7.94 13.42
C ALA A 187 -12.32 -8.48 12.85
N ASP A 188 -12.12 -8.32 11.55
CA ASP A 188 -11.10 -9.06 10.80
C ASP A 188 -9.85 -8.22 10.52
N THR A 189 -9.80 -6.95 10.94
CA THR A 189 -8.65 -6.06 10.74
C THR A 189 -8.22 -5.36 12.03
N THR A 190 -7.01 -4.77 12.02
CA THR A 190 -6.50 -4.00 13.16
C THR A 190 -7.40 -2.80 13.48
N LEU A 191 -8.12 -2.27 12.49
CA LEU A 191 -8.93 -1.06 12.61
C LEU A 191 -10.06 -1.16 13.65
N GLY A 192 -10.55 -2.36 13.98
CA GLY A 192 -11.54 -2.52 15.06
C GLY A 192 -10.97 -2.35 16.47
N SER A 193 -9.64 -2.47 16.62
CA SER A 193 -8.96 -2.33 17.91
C SER A 193 -8.17 -1.03 18.06
N ARG A 194 -7.82 -0.37 16.94
CA ARG A 194 -7.14 0.92 16.93
C ARG A 194 -8.04 1.99 17.56
N GLN A 195 -7.48 2.75 18.51
CA GLN A 195 -8.20 3.81 19.22
C GLN A 195 -7.82 5.19 18.70
N VAL A 196 -8.55 6.22 19.14
CA VAL A 196 -8.16 7.62 18.93
C VAL A 196 -6.73 7.84 19.44
N GLY A 197 -5.93 8.55 18.65
CA GLY A 197 -4.49 8.76 18.86
C GLY A 197 -3.60 7.70 18.18
N ALA A 198 -4.16 6.59 17.70
CA ALA A 198 -3.37 5.59 16.98
C ALA A 198 -2.93 6.09 15.60
N THR A 199 -1.70 5.77 15.23
CA THR A 199 -1.15 6.01 13.90
C THR A 199 -1.54 4.89 12.94
N VAL A 200 -1.79 5.24 11.68
CA VAL A 200 -2.14 4.30 10.61
C VAL A 200 -1.37 4.63 9.34
N ASN A 201 -1.00 3.60 8.58
CA ASN A 201 -0.43 3.74 7.25
C ASN A 201 -1.50 4.19 6.26
N LEU A 202 -1.18 5.17 5.42
CA LEU A 202 -2.05 5.66 4.37
C LEU A 202 -1.41 5.47 3.00
N GLU A 203 -2.14 4.85 2.09
CA GLU A 203 -1.82 4.83 0.66
C GLU A 203 -3.04 5.35 -0.11
N VAL A 204 -2.83 6.42 -0.89
CA VAL A 204 -3.89 7.01 -1.73
C VAL A 204 -3.99 6.25 -3.04
N ASP A 205 -5.15 6.28 -3.68
CA ASP A 205 -5.35 5.61 -4.96
C ASP A 205 -4.31 6.07 -6.00
N VAL A 206 -3.54 5.12 -6.52
CA VAL A 206 -2.50 5.38 -7.51
C VAL A 206 -3.06 6.06 -8.77
N VAL A 207 -4.34 5.82 -9.09
CA VAL A 207 -5.02 6.49 -10.21
C VAL A 207 -5.03 8.00 -10.01
N ALA A 208 -5.27 8.50 -8.79
CA ALA A 208 -5.27 9.93 -8.50
C ALA A 208 -3.89 10.56 -8.78
N LYS A 209 -2.80 9.86 -8.44
CA LYS A 209 -1.42 10.32 -8.72
C LYS A 209 -1.14 10.40 -10.23
N TYR A 210 -1.56 9.38 -10.99
CA TYR A 210 -1.40 9.40 -12.45
C TYR A 210 -2.23 10.49 -13.11
N VAL A 211 -3.48 10.68 -12.66
CA VAL A 211 -4.35 11.76 -13.14
C VAL A 211 -3.71 13.12 -12.87
N GLU A 212 -3.24 13.38 -11.65
CA GLU A 212 -2.52 14.63 -11.33
C GLU A 212 -1.29 14.80 -12.23
N LYS A 213 -0.43 13.78 -12.34
CA LYS A 213 0.81 13.84 -13.13
C LYS A 213 0.55 14.20 -14.59
N LEU A 214 -0.53 13.69 -15.17
CA LEU A 214 -0.89 13.92 -16.57
C LEU A 214 -1.67 15.23 -16.75
N ALA A 215 -2.59 15.57 -15.84
CA ALA A 215 -3.45 16.74 -15.98
C ALA A 215 -2.79 18.05 -15.56
N ALA A 216 -1.94 18.05 -14.52
CA ALA A 216 -1.39 19.27 -13.93
C ALA A 216 -0.63 20.16 -14.94
N PRO A 217 0.22 19.64 -15.85
CA PRO A 217 0.87 20.48 -16.86
C PRO A 217 -0.11 21.16 -17.80
N ALA A 218 -1.19 20.46 -18.21
CA ALA A 218 -2.19 20.99 -19.11
C ALA A 218 -3.04 22.07 -18.43
N LEU A 219 -3.49 21.81 -17.19
CA LEU A 219 -4.25 22.77 -16.39
C LEU A 219 -3.42 24.03 -16.07
N GLY A 220 -2.12 23.87 -15.80
CA GLY A 220 -1.21 25.01 -15.59
C GLY A 220 -1.07 25.91 -16.82
N GLN A 221 -1.06 25.35 -18.05
CA GLN A 221 -1.01 26.14 -19.28
C GLN A 221 -2.30 26.90 -19.55
N LEU A 222 -3.46 26.27 -19.29
CA LEU A 222 -4.77 26.90 -19.40
C LEU A 222 -4.92 28.06 -18.40
N ALA A 223 -4.52 27.84 -17.14
CA ALA A 223 -4.54 28.88 -16.11
C ALA A 223 -3.59 30.05 -16.43
N ALA A 224 -2.46 29.79 -17.08
CA ALA A 224 -1.50 30.82 -17.51
C ALA A 224 -1.93 31.60 -18.77
N GLY A 225 -3.17 31.43 -19.26
CA GLY A 225 -3.69 32.14 -20.44
C GLY A 225 -3.02 31.76 -21.75
N ARG A 226 -2.21 30.69 -21.78
CA ARG A 226 -1.59 30.17 -23.01
C ARG A 226 -2.57 29.20 -23.66
N GLY A 227 -3.53 29.76 -24.40
CA GLY A 227 -4.59 28.99 -25.06
C GLY A 227 -4.03 27.87 -25.94
N ALA A 228 -4.36 26.62 -25.61
CA ALA A 228 -4.26 25.52 -26.55
C ALA A 228 -5.41 25.68 -27.56
N GLY A 229 -5.09 25.81 -28.85
CA GLY A 229 -6.11 25.87 -29.90
C GLY A 229 -7.04 24.65 -29.85
N PRO A 230 -8.30 24.77 -30.32
CA PRO A 230 -9.28 23.70 -30.24
C PRO A 230 -8.73 22.43 -30.90
N GLY A 231 -8.62 21.35 -30.14
CA GLY A 231 -8.12 20.05 -30.60
C GLY A 231 -6.66 19.70 -30.27
N ARG A 232 -5.90 20.57 -29.59
CA ARG A 232 -4.59 20.19 -29.01
C ARG A 232 -4.73 20.05 -27.51
N LEU A 233 -4.68 18.81 -27.01
CA LEU A 233 -4.20 18.61 -25.65
C LEU A 233 -2.78 19.22 -25.59
N PRO A 234 -2.45 20.02 -24.55
CA PRO A 234 -1.06 20.30 -24.20
C PRO A 234 -0.27 19.00 -24.25
N GLY A 235 1.00 19.03 -24.68
CA GLY A 235 1.84 17.84 -24.89
C GLY A 235 2.11 17.02 -23.63
N VAL A 236 1.06 16.46 -23.03
CA VAL A 236 1.04 15.59 -21.85
C VAL A 236 1.58 14.22 -22.22
N VAL A 237 1.48 13.86 -23.49
CA VAL A 237 2.17 12.74 -24.10
C VAL A 237 2.77 13.32 -25.37
N GLY A 238 4.08 13.55 -25.41
CA GLY A 238 4.76 13.53 -26.72
C GLY A 238 4.30 12.24 -27.38
N ARG A 239 3.91 12.26 -28.67
CA ARG A 239 3.50 11.03 -29.38
C ARG A 239 4.43 9.93 -28.91
N LEU A 240 3.86 8.84 -28.36
CA LEU A 240 4.60 7.60 -28.24
C LEU A 240 4.94 7.22 -29.67
N GLU A 241 6.06 7.74 -30.16
CA GLU A 241 6.73 7.21 -31.33
C GLU A 241 6.83 5.71 -31.06
N PRO A 242 6.36 4.86 -31.99
CA PRO A 242 6.45 3.42 -31.80
C PRO A 242 7.90 3.10 -31.42
N ALA A 243 8.08 2.34 -30.34
CA ALA A 243 9.40 1.91 -29.93
C ALA A 243 10.09 1.31 -31.16
N PRO A 244 11.38 1.63 -31.42
CA PRO A 244 12.09 1.01 -32.52
C PRO A 244 11.96 -0.50 -32.38
N PRO A 245 11.76 -1.24 -33.48
CA PRO A 245 11.63 -2.69 -33.43
C PRO A 245 12.81 -3.26 -32.66
N PHE A 246 12.54 -4.24 -31.78
CA PHE A 246 13.61 -4.97 -31.10
C PHE A 246 14.66 -5.39 -32.12
N PRO A 247 15.96 -5.19 -31.85
CA PRO A 247 17.01 -5.61 -32.77
C PRO A 247 16.84 -7.12 -32.99
N VAL A 248 16.42 -7.48 -34.20
CA VAL A 248 16.38 -8.88 -34.63
C VAL A 248 17.85 -9.29 -34.72
N PRO A 249 18.33 -10.25 -33.92
CA PRO A 249 19.69 -10.73 -34.07
C PRO A 249 19.85 -11.21 -35.52
N PRO A 250 21.03 -10.99 -36.14
CA PRO A 250 21.25 -11.46 -37.50
C PRO A 250 20.93 -12.94 -37.56
N ALA A 251 20.22 -13.36 -38.62
CA ALA A 251 19.98 -14.76 -38.92
C ALA A 251 21.34 -15.43 -39.26
N GLY A 252 22.14 -15.69 -38.24
CA GLY A 252 23.29 -16.56 -38.32
C GLY A 252 22.80 -18.00 -38.34
N PRO A 253 23.53 -18.91 -39.00
CA PRO A 253 23.17 -20.32 -39.01
C PRO A 253 23.11 -20.83 -37.57
N VAL A 254 21.96 -21.40 -37.20
CA VAL A 254 21.82 -22.17 -35.95
C VAL A 254 22.70 -23.42 -36.13
N VAL A 255 23.89 -23.40 -35.54
CA VAL A 255 24.71 -24.60 -35.42
C VAL A 255 24.07 -25.45 -34.33
N LEU A 256 23.29 -26.44 -34.77
CA LEU A 256 22.86 -27.53 -33.90
C LEU A 256 24.09 -28.40 -33.62
N GLU A 257 24.76 -28.18 -32.49
CA GLU A 257 25.70 -29.16 -31.96
C GLU A 257 24.91 -30.43 -31.58
N GLY A 258 24.97 -31.42 -32.48
CA GLY A 258 24.44 -32.74 -32.22
C GLY A 258 25.19 -33.38 -31.06
N LYS A 259 24.52 -33.52 -29.91
CA LYS A 259 24.93 -34.49 -28.89
C LYS A 259 24.79 -35.88 -29.50
N GLY A 260 25.94 -36.50 -29.76
CA GLY A 260 26.07 -37.83 -30.30
C GLY A 260 25.36 -38.88 -29.45
N ALA A 261 24.76 -39.84 -30.16
CA ALA A 261 24.27 -41.09 -29.63
C ALA A 261 25.44 -42.05 -29.33
N GLY A 262 25.32 -42.79 -28.23
CA GLY A 262 26.12 -43.97 -27.88
C GLY A 262 25.63 -44.46 -26.52
N ARG A 263 24.70 -45.42 -26.50
CA ARG A 263 24.92 -46.86 -26.31
C ARG A 263 25.54 -47.21 -24.97
#